data_AF-A0A353ME93-F1
#
_entry.id   AF-A0A353ME93-F1
#
_cell.length_a   1.000
_cell.length_b   1.000
_cell.length_c   1.000
_cell.angle_alpha   90.00
_cell.angle_beta   90.00
_cell.angle_gamma   90.00
#
_symmetry.space_group_name_H-M   'P 1'
#
loop_
_entity.id
_entity.type
_entity.pdbx_description
1 polymer ?
#
loop_
_entity_poly.entity_id
_entity_poly.type
_entity_poly.pdbx_seq_one_letter_code
_entity_poly.pdbx_strand_id
1 'polypeptide(L)'
;MKSRSKCCASLSKFTSYSMVLVAAISGAAVVGWLFDYLVIASIHRSFIPMAPTTALFFLILCSAHLVQLRFPDHPAARKVALLAALFVAVISMAIFCDYFIDAVKLNIEGVIPFAAGKLAAVPTGRMSPISAASFMLSGLALFFLSCSFRDSRLTRQASALLAGTVAASGAVVLTGYLHGSPLLYGSAIIPVALPTAVAFIALGSGLCASAGADVFPQQHFLGESIGSRMMRAFMPITVAIVVAQGMLGARFYSGVSNPSLISSLMTLLSVAVVGFVVTAISKIISHQLETVETERKLAQQELAESEERFRAFFENSIDAIFFSSAGGIIHSANPEACRIFGMTQAQICSVGWDGLVDQDSLLHEALAERLRTGKYRGELTGKGRDGTRFPIEISSSVFRNRAGDEMISTTARDVTEQKRAQEELREINKRLNVLSNTDPLTKLYNRRYLMESFDREMKRQKRSNSFLTVLLIDVDRFKIVNDVFGHQRGDEVLVAVAEAAREMLRCNDIAARYGGEEFVLLLPETSLSGGVVAAERLREAVRAISFAAPMENLAVTVSIGVATFPSPSIDGVDALLQKADEALYRAKNGGRNRVAAMTDTLQLTSVNQSDQRSM
;
A
#
# COMPACT_ATOMS: atom_id res chain seq x y z
N MET A 1 22.79 23.43 -6.80
CA MET A 1 23.51 24.72 -6.58
C MET A 1 24.81 24.87 -7.37
N LYS A 2 25.68 23.84 -7.51
CA LYS A 2 26.94 23.93 -8.28
C LYS A 2 26.78 24.22 -9.79
N SER A 3 25.71 23.79 -10.48
CA SER A 3 25.53 24.09 -11.92
C SER A 3 25.12 25.54 -12.21
N ARG A 4 24.25 26.15 -11.36
CA ARG A 4 23.84 27.56 -11.50
C ARG A 4 25.01 28.55 -11.33
N SER A 5 25.92 28.29 -10.40
CA SER A 5 27.14 29.12 -10.19
C SER A 5 28.07 29.10 -11.41
N LYS A 6 28.30 27.93 -12.01
CA LYS A 6 29.13 27.79 -13.22
C LYS A 6 28.50 28.45 -14.45
N CYS A 7 27.19 28.34 -14.61
CA CYS A 7 26.45 28.97 -15.71
C CYS A 7 26.52 30.51 -15.63
N CYS A 8 26.35 31.08 -14.44
CA CYS A 8 26.44 32.52 -14.21
C CYS A 8 27.84 33.08 -14.53
N ALA A 9 28.90 32.37 -14.14
CA ALA A 9 30.28 32.75 -14.46
C ALA A 9 30.59 32.66 -15.97
N SER A 10 30.03 31.67 -16.66
CA SER A 10 30.18 31.53 -18.12
C SER A 10 29.47 32.66 -18.88
N LEU A 11 28.27 33.03 -18.43
CA LEU A 11 27.51 34.13 -19.03
C LEU A 11 28.19 35.49 -18.86
N SER A 12 28.72 35.77 -17.66
CA SER A 12 29.47 37.01 -17.41
C SER A 12 30.71 37.14 -18.31
N LYS A 13 31.45 36.04 -18.51
CA LYS A 13 32.58 36.01 -19.46
C LYS A 13 32.14 36.24 -20.89
N PHE A 14 31.07 35.57 -21.33
CA PHE A 14 30.50 35.76 -22.67
C PHE A 14 30.08 37.21 -22.90
N THR A 15 29.35 37.82 -21.96
CA THR A 15 28.99 39.24 -22.03
C THR A 15 30.23 40.12 -22.20
N SER A 16 31.27 39.90 -21.38
CA SER A 16 32.49 40.70 -21.44
C SER A 16 33.16 40.61 -22.81
N TYR A 17 33.28 39.40 -23.37
CA TYR A 17 33.83 39.22 -24.72
C TYR A 17 32.98 39.89 -25.79
N SER A 18 31.65 39.79 -25.71
CA SER A 18 30.75 40.48 -26.63
C SER A 18 30.92 42.01 -26.58
N MET A 19 31.04 42.60 -25.38
CA MET A 19 31.25 44.05 -25.24
C MET A 19 32.63 44.49 -25.76
N VAL A 20 33.68 43.69 -25.54
CA VAL A 20 35.02 43.96 -26.09
C VAL A 20 35.01 43.89 -27.63
N LEU A 21 34.31 42.93 -28.21
CA LEU A 21 34.14 42.83 -29.66
C LEU A 21 33.42 44.07 -30.24
N VAL A 22 32.34 44.51 -29.59
CA VAL A 22 31.63 45.75 -29.99
C VAL A 22 32.55 46.97 -29.90
N ALA A 23 33.34 47.08 -28.83
CA ALA A 23 34.31 48.16 -28.66
C ALA A 23 35.38 48.15 -29.76
N ALA A 24 35.90 46.97 -30.12
CA ALA A 24 36.90 46.82 -31.17
C ALA A 24 36.36 47.23 -32.55
N ILE A 25 35.18 46.74 -32.93
CA ILE A 25 34.53 47.08 -34.22
C ILE A 25 34.25 48.58 -34.30
N SER A 26 33.70 49.15 -33.22
CA SER A 26 33.29 50.56 -33.19
C SER A 26 34.49 51.50 -33.10
N GLY A 27 35.53 51.13 -32.34
CA GLY A 27 36.80 51.85 -32.29
C GLY A 27 37.50 51.87 -33.65
N ALA A 28 37.52 50.75 -34.37
CA ALA A 28 38.05 50.68 -35.73
C ALA A 28 37.28 51.62 -36.68
N ALA A 29 35.95 51.71 -36.56
CA ALA A 29 35.17 52.65 -37.35
C ALA A 29 35.51 54.12 -37.04
N VAL A 30 35.66 54.50 -35.76
CA VAL A 30 36.08 55.87 -35.37
C VAL A 30 37.47 56.19 -35.94
N VAL A 31 38.43 55.27 -35.83
CA VAL A 31 39.77 55.41 -36.42
C VAL A 31 39.68 55.59 -37.94
N GLY A 32 38.83 54.81 -38.61
CA GLY A 32 38.58 54.95 -40.04
C GLY A 32 38.10 56.35 -40.44
N TRP A 33 37.27 56.99 -39.62
CA TRP A 33 36.82 58.36 -39.85
C TRP A 33 37.86 59.42 -39.47
N LEU A 34 38.66 59.21 -38.42
CA LEU A 34 39.69 60.14 -37.98
C LEU A 34 40.85 60.28 -38.98
N PHE A 35 41.21 59.17 -39.64
CA PHE A 35 42.33 59.13 -40.59
C PHE A 35 41.86 59.08 -42.05
N ASP A 36 40.56 59.27 -42.32
CA ASP A 36 39.94 59.20 -43.66
C ASP A 36 40.15 57.85 -44.39
N TYR A 37 40.35 56.77 -43.64
CA TYR A 37 40.40 55.40 -44.13
C TYR A 37 39.05 54.70 -43.96
N LEU A 38 38.03 55.16 -44.71
CA LEU A 38 36.65 54.65 -44.61
C LEU A 38 36.48 53.15 -44.89
N VAL A 39 37.45 52.50 -45.53
CA VAL A 39 37.47 51.04 -45.71
C VAL A 39 37.51 50.30 -44.37
N ILE A 40 38.14 50.87 -43.35
CA ILE A 40 38.16 50.30 -41.99
C ILE A 40 36.75 50.37 -41.38
N ALA A 41 36.01 51.44 -41.64
CA ALA A 41 34.64 51.63 -41.16
C ALA A 41 33.60 50.83 -41.97
N SER A 42 33.91 50.37 -43.19
CA SER A 42 32.99 49.62 -44.06
C SER A 42 33.36 48.14 -44.26
N ILE A 43 34.56 47.70 -43.86
CA ILE A 43 35.18 46.39 -44.14
C ILE A 43 35.53 46.18 -45.63
N HIS A 44 34.68 46.62 -46.55
CA HIS A 44 34.87 46.50 -47.99
C HIS A 44 34.54 47.81 -48.70
N ARG A 45 35.24 48.13 -49.80
CA ARG A 45 35.07 49.40 -50.55
C ARG A 45 33.66 49.60 -51.10
N SER A 46 32.96 48.52 -51.41
CA SER A 46 31.58 48.55 -51.93
C SER A 46 30.49 48.64 -50.86
N PHE A 47 30.86 48.61 -49.57
CA PHE A 47 29.90 48.69 -48.46
C PHE A 47 29.88 50.07 -47.83
N ILE A 48 28.75 50.42 -47.23
CA ILE A 48 28.58 51.71 -46.56
C ILE A 48 29.37 51.69 -45.24
N PRO A 49 30.18 52.73 -44.95
CA PRO A 49 30.90 52.82 -43.69
C PRO A 49 29.93 53.01 -42.52
N MET A 50 30.26 52.43 -41.37
CA MET A 50 29.57 52.70 -40.10
C MET A 50 29.60 54.20 -39.82
N ALA A 51 28.44 54.80 -39.54
CA ALA A 51 28.34 56.21 -39.21
C ALA A 51 29.11 56.54 -37.91
N PRO A 52 29.73 57.72 -37.78
CA PRO A 52 30.46 58.09 -36.57
C PRO A 52 29.59 58.09 -35.31
N THR A 53 28.34 58.56 -35.43
CA THR A 53 27.32 58.54 -34.37
C THR A 53 27.03 57.12 -33.89
N THR A 54 26.87 56.17 -34.82
CA THR A 54 26.71 54.74 -34.55
C THR A 54 27.90 54.18 -33.78
N ALA A 55 29.12 54.48 -34.23
CA ALA A 55 30.33 54.00 -33.57
C ALA A 55 30.46 54.54 -32.14
N LEU A 56 30.17 55.83 -31.94
CA LEU A 56 30.17 56.45 -30.61
C LEU A 56 29.11 55.85 -29.68
N PHE A 57 27.89 55.61 -30.16
CA PHE A 57 26.83 55.03 -29.33
C PHE A 57 27.14 53.59 -28.89
N PHE A 58 27.74 52.79 -29.77
CA PHE A 58 28.26 51.49 -29.37
C PHE A 58 29.34 51.59 -28.29
N LEU A 59 30.31 52.49 -28.45
CA LEU A 59 31.37 52.71 -27.46
C LEU A 59 30.81 53.16 -26.11
N ILE A 60 29.81 54.05 -26.11
CA ILE A 60 29.14 54.51 -24.89
C ILE A 60 28.43 53.34 -24.19
N LEU A 61 27.58 52.59 -24.91
CA LEU A 61 26.82 51.49 -24.31
C LEU A 61 27.72 50.34 -23.83
N CYS A 62 28.71 49.93 -24.63
CA CYS A 62 29.58 48.81 -24.27
C CYS A 62 30.53 49.17 -23.12
N SER A 63 31.07 50.40 -23.09
CA SER A 63 31.95 50.85 -22.00
C SER A 63 31.16 50.97 -20.70
N ALA A 64 29.95 51.56 -20.76
CA ALA A 64 29.09 51.68 -19.59
C ALA A 64 28.69 50.31 -19.01
N HIS A 65 28.39 49.34 -19.89
CA HIS A 65 28.07 47.99 -19.47
C HIS A 65 29.30 47.22 -18.94
N LEU A 66 30.48 47.38 -19.55
CA LEU A 66 31.73 46.80 -19.04
C LEU A 66 32.10 47.32 -17.64
N VAL A 67 31.95 48.63 -17.41
CA VAL A 67 32.15 49.25 -16.09
C VAL A 67 31.18 48.65 -15.08
N GLN A 68 29.92 48.46 -15.45
CA GLN A 68 28.92 47.82 -14.60
C GLN A 68 29.22 46.34 -14.32
N LEU A 69 29.77 45.60 -15.27
CA LEU A 69 30.19 44.20 -15.07
C LEU A 69 31.44 44.09 -14.18
N ARG A 70 32.37 45.05 -14.29
CA ARG A 70 33.59 45.08 -13.48
C ARG A 70 33.32 45.47 -12.03
N PHE A 71 32.35 46.35 -11.80
CA PHE A 71 31.99 46.88 -10.49
C PHE A 71 30.47 46.73 -10.22
N PRO A 72 29.96 45.50 -10.07
CA PRO A 72 28.51 45.23 -9.98
C PRO A 72 27.84 45.88 -8.77
N ASP A 73 28.54 45.98 -7.64
CA ASP A 73 28.01 46.50 -6.38
C ASP A 73 28.27 48.00 -6.18
N HIS A 74 28.98 48.66 -7.11
CA HIS A 74 29.36 50.07 -6.95
C HIS A 74 28.27 51.02 -7.47
N PRO A 75 27.70 51.91 -6.64
CA PRO A 75 26.56 52.76 -7.02
C PRO A 75 26.90 53.74 -8.16
N ALA A 76 28.15 54.18 -8.26
CA ALA A 76 28.57 55.06 -9.36
C ALA A 76 28.59 54.32 -10.72
N ALA A 77 29.03 53.07 -10.76
CA ALA A 77 29.06 52.28 -12.01
C ALA A 77 27.64 52.11 -12.57
N ARG A 78 26.68 51.87 -11.66
CA ARG A 78 25.26 51.78 -11.97
C ARG A 78 24.66 53.11 -12.48
N LYS A 79 25.00 54.24 -11.85
CA LYS A 79 24.57 55.57 -12.31
C LYS A 79 25.12 55.89 -13.70
N VAL A 80 26.40 55.58 -13.95
CA VAL A 80 27.03 55.75 -15.27
C VAL A 80 26.30 54.92 -16.33
N ALA A 81 25.99 53.66 -16.06
CA ALA A 81 25.23 52.80 -16.97
C ALA A 81 23.82 53.34 -17.27
N LEU A 82 23.10 53.82 -16.25
CA LEU A 82 21.77 54.42 -16.41
C LEU A 82 21.81 55.70 -17.26
N LEU A 83 22.75 56.60 -16.98
CA LEU A 83 22.88 57.86 -17.71
C LEU A 83 23.28 57.62 -19.16
N ALA A 84 24.24 56.72 -19.41
CA ALA A 84 24.65 56.32 -20.76
C ALA A 84 23.50 55.67 -21.55
N ALA A 85 22.76 54.75 -20.92
CA ALA A 85 21.62 54.08 -21.50
C ALA A 85 20.49 55.05 -21.88
N LEU A 86 20.15 55.98 -20.97
CA LEU A 86 19.12 56.99 -21.19
C LEU A 86 19.54 57.99 -22.27
N PHE A 87 20.80 58.45 -22.23
CA PHE A 87 21.36 59.36 -23.23
C PHE A 87 21.25 58.75 -24.64
N VAL A 88 21.75 57.52 -24.83
CA VAL A 88 21.68 56.85 -26.13
C VAL A 88 20.22 56.62 -26.54
N ALA A 89 19.35 56.16 -25.65
CA ALA A 89 17.95 55.89 -25.99
C ALA A 89 17.19 57.16 -26.45
N VAL A 90 17.37 58.28 -25.74
CA VAL A 90 16.70 59.55 -26.05
C VAL A 90 17.23 60.15 -27.35
N ILE A 91 18.55 60.18 -27.54
CA ILE A 91 19.12 60.73 -28.78
C ILE A 91 18.77 59.83 -29.98
N SER A 92 18.82 58.51 -29.81
CA SER A 92 18.38 57.58 -30.86
C SER A 92 16.90 57.72 -31.21
N MET A 93 16.04 57.97 -30.23
CA MET A 93 14.63 58.30 -30.49
C MET A 93 14.51 59.59 -31.31
N ALA A 94 15.25 60.64 -30.96
CA ALA A 94 15.23 61.90 -31.70
C ALA A 94 15.75 61.73 -33.15
N ILE A 95 16.83 60.97 -33.36
CA ILE A 95 17.34 60.61 -34.70
C ILE A 95 16.29 59.79 -35.46
N PHE A 96 15.62 58.84 -34.80
CA PHE A 96 14.56 58.05 -35.44
C PHE A 96 13.39 58.93 -35.89
N CYS A 97 12.95 59.88 -35.04
CA CYS A 97 11.88 60.83 -35.38
C CYS A 97 12.25 61.78 -36.54
N ASP A 98 13.52 62.21 -36.65
CA ASP A 98 14.03 63.04 -37.76
C ASP A 98 13.78 62.41 -39.15
N TYR A 99 13.62 61.08 -39.22
CA TYR A 99 13.32 60.37 -40.47
C TYR A 99 11.85 60.34 -40.87
N PHE A 100 10.92 60.52 -39.91
CA PHE A 100 9.49 60.30 -40.14
C PHE A 100 8.63 61.55 -39.90
N ILE A 101 9.17 62.58 -39.24
CA ILE A 101 8.44 63.81 -38.90
C ILE A 101 9.11 64.99 -39.63
N ASP A 102 8.55 65.36 -40.79
CA ASP A 102 9.08 66.46 -41.63
C ASP A 102 9.19 67.82 -40.91
N ALA A 103 8.40 68.02 -39.85
CA ALA A 103 8.39 69.24 -39.04
C ALA A 103 9.58 69.39 -38.07
N VAL A 104 10.36 68.33 -37.85
CA VAL A 104 11.40 68.28 -36.81
C VAL A 104 12.75 67.94 -37.45
N LYS A 105 13.42 68.93 -38.05
CA LYS A 105 14.79 68.79 -38.58
C LYS A 105 15.80 69.14 -37.50
N LEU A 106 16.12 68.18 -36.63
CA LEU A 106 17.00 68.42 -35.48
C LEU A 106 18.49 68.44 -35.83
N ASN A 107 18.88 67.87 -36.98
CA ASN A 107 20.26 67.77 -37.47
C ASN A 107 21.30 67.41 -36.39
N ILE A 108 20.95 66.46 -35.51
CA ILE A 108 21.76 66.10 -34.35
C ILE A 108 23.13 65.53 -34.78
N GLU A 109 23.15 64.79 -35.90
CA GLU A 109 24.36 64.15 -36.41
C GLU A 109 25.32 65.15 -37.08
N GLY A 110 24.84 66.32 -37.50
CA GLY A 110 25.64 67.37 -38.13
C GLY A 110 26.57 68.13 -37.18
N VAL A 111 26.45 67.89 -35.87
CA VAL A 111 27.30 68.50 -34.83
C VAL A 111 28.67 67.82 -34.75
N ILE A 112 28.81 66.61 -35.29
CA ILE A 112 30.06 65.85 -35.23
C ILE A 112 30.96 66.23 -36.42
N PRO A 113 32.22 66.64 -36.19
CA PRO A 113 33.10 67.23 -37.22
C PRO A 113 33.74 66.17 -38.12
N PHE A 114 32.94 65.28 -38.73
CA PHE A 114 33.39 64.35 -39.75
C PHE A 114 32.83 64.77 -41.11
N ALA A 115 33.66 64.73 -42.15
CA ALA A 115 33.28 65.14 -43.50
C ALA A 115 32.27 64.14 -44.10
N ALA A 116 30.98 64.48 -44.09
CA ALA A 116 29.95 63.68 -44.72
C ALA A 116 30.11 63.71 -46.26
N GLY A 117 30.04 62.54 -46.89
CA GLY A 117 30.15 62.37 -48.35
C GLY A 117 28.93 61.64 -48.92
N LYS A 118 29.08 61.10 -50.13
CA LYS A 118 28.10 60.20 -50.75
C LYS A 118 28.81 58.96 -51.29
N LEU A 119 28.26 57.78 -51.02
CA LEU A 119 28.65 56.53 -51.66
C LEU A 119 27.51 56.14 -52.60
N ALA A 120 27.74 56.26 -53.91
CA ALA A 120 26.69 56.23 -54.92
C ALA A 120 25.59 57.28 -54.63
N ALA A 121 24.34 56.87 -54.41
CA ALA A 121 23.20 57.76 -54.14
C ALA A 121 22.91 57.95 -52.63
N VAL A 122 23.68 57.31 -51.75
CA VAL A 122 23.40 57.27 -50.30
C VAL A 122 24.36 58.21 -49.56
N PRO A 123 23.86 59.08 -48.64
CA PRO A 123 24.70 59.91 -47.81
C PRO A 123 25.54 59.06 -46.84
N THR A 124 26.85 59.32 -46.76
CA THR A 124 27.73 58.69 -45.76
C THR A 124 27.78 59.54 -44.49
N GLY A 125 27.99 58.89 -43.34
CA GLY A 125 28.11 59.57 -42.04
C GLY A 125 26.81 59.76 -41.26
N ARG A 126 25.66 59.35 -41.81
CA ARG A 126 24.36 59.36 -41.08
C ARG A 126 23.94 57.96 -40.63
N MET A 127 23.31 57.87 -39.46
CA MET A 127 22.83 56.62 -38.89
C MET A 127 21.53 56.16 -39.57
N SER A 128 21.46 54.89 -39.98
CA SER A 128 20.22 54.29 -40.53
C SER A 128 19.06 54.32 -39.52
N PRO A 129 17.79 54.48 -39.96
CA PRO A 129 16.61 54.37 -39.08
C PRO A 129 16.56 53.04 -38.30
N ILE A 130 17.00 51.94 -38.90
CA ILE A 130 17.04 50.62 -38.25
C ILE A 130 18.10 50.62 -37.13
N SER A 131 19.23 51.29 -37.35
CA SER A 131 20.28 51.44 -36.32
C SER A 131 19.81 52.33 -35.18
N ALA A 132 19.10 53.43 -35.48
CA ALA A 132 18.51 54.30 -34.47
C ALA A 132 17.49 53.55 -33.59
N ALA A 133 16.56 52.80 -34.21
CA ALA A 133 15.64 51.95 -33.47
C ALA A 133 16.37 50.89 -32.62
N SER A 134 17.42 50.26 -33.16
CA SER A 134 18.20 49.25 -32.44
C SER A 134 18.96 49.82 -31.24
N PHE A 135 19.50 51.04 -31.35
CA PHE A 135 20.12 51.72 -30.21
C PHE A 135 19.10 52.17 -29.16
N MET A 136 17.91 52.60 -29.58
CA MET A 136 16.82 52.89 -28.66
C MET A 136 16.46 51.65 -27.83
N LEU A 137 16.29 50.49 -28.48
CA LEU A 137 16.03 49.22 -27.80
C LEU A 137 17.21 48.78 -26.92
N SER A 138 18.45 48.96 -27.38
CA SER A 138 19.66 48.61 -26.62
C SER A 138 19.83 49.47 -25.37
N GLY A 139 19.56 50.78 -25.48
CA GLY A 139 19.55 51.70 -24.35
C GLY A 139 18.48 51.34 -23.33
N LEU A 140 17.25 51.06 -23.78
CA LEU A 140 16.19 50.58 -22.88
C LEU A 140 16.53 49.23 -22.22
N ALA A 141 17.15 48.31 -22.95
CA ALA A 141 17.59 47.02 -22.42
C ALA A 141 18.65 47.20 -21.31
N LEU A 142 19.66 48.04 -21.53
CA LEU A 142 20.69 48.35 -20.52
C LEU A 142 20.11 49.15 -19.34
N PHE A 143 19.15 50.03 -19.59
CA PHE A 143 18.43 50.77 -18.56
C PHE A 143 17.72 49.81 -17.59
N PHE A 144 16.97 48.83 -18.10
CA PHE A 144 16.31 47.83 -17.25
C PHE A 144 17.30 46.95 -16.47
N LEU A 145 18.47 46.63 -17.06
CA LEU A 145 19.54 45.92 -16.34
C LEU A 145 20.22 46.77 -15.25
N SER A 146 20.10 48.09 -15.35
CA SER A 146 20.77 49.04 -14.45
C SER A 146 19.82 49.71 -13.45
N CYS A 147 18.51 49.49 -13.57
CA CYS A 147 17.50 50.07 -12.67
C CYS A 147 17.42 49.35 -11.32
N SER A 148 16.79 50.01 -10.33
CA SER A 148 16.75 49.50 -8.93
C SER A 148 15.98 48.19 -8.80
N PHE A 149 15.17 47.87 -9.80
CA PHE A 149 14.36 46.67 -9.87
C PHE A 149 15.02 45.55 -10.69
N ARG A 150 16.35 45.54 -10.86
CA ARG A 150 17.08 44.51 -11.64
C ARG A 150 16.79 43.08 -11.15
N ASP A 151 16.49 42.89 -9.87
CA ASP A 151 16.19 41.56 -9.32
C ASP A 151 14.79 41.06 -9.68
N SER A 152 13.92 41.93 -10.18
CA SER A 152 12.61 41.53 -10.69
C SER A 152 12.77 40.70 -11.97
N ARG A 153 12.17 39.51 -11.97
CA ARG A 153 12.12 38.66 -13.17
C ARG A 153 11.49 39.40 -14.36
N LEU A 154 10.53 40.29 -14.12
CA LEU A 154 9.84 41.07 -15.16
C LEU A 154 10.80 42.03 -15.90
N THR A 155 11.65 42.76 -15.16
CA THR A 155 12.57 43.74 -15.75
C THR A 155 13.70 43.05 -16.51
N ARG A 156 14.22 41.93 -15.99
CA ARG A 156 15.19 41.09 -16.72
C ARG A 156 14.57 40.48 -17.97
N GLN A 157 13.33 40.02 -17.90
CA GLN A 157 12.60 39.49 -19.06
C GLN A 157 12.36 40.56 -20.13
N ALA A 158 11.99 41.77 -19.73
CA ALA A 158 11.85 42.91 -20.64
C ALA A 158 13.17 43.26 -21.32
N SER A 159 14.26 43.34 -20.54
CA SER A 159 15.61 43.58 -21.09
C SER A 159 16.04 42.48 -22.07
N ALA A 160 15.84 41.21 -21.72
CA ALA A 160 16.20 40.07 -22.56
C ALA A 160 15.44 40.06 -23.90
N LEU A 161 14.16 40.44 -23.89
CA LEU A 161 13.36 40.56 -25.12
C LEU A 161 13.84 41.71 -25.99
N LEU A 162 14.05 42.91 -25.43
CA LEU A 162 14.57 44.06 -26.16
C LEU A 162 15.95 43.79 -26.78
N ALA A 163 16.87 43.23 -25.98
CA ALA A 163 18.20 42.84 -26.42
C ALA A 163 18.17 41.70 -27.45
N GLY A 164 17.27 40.73 -27.28
CA GLY A 164 17.02 39.65 -28.23
C GLY A 164 16.55 40.18 -29.59
N THR A 165 15.65 41.16 -29.59
CA THR A 165 15.19 41.83 -30.83
C THR A 165 16.32 42.57 -31.53
N VAL A 166 17.21 43.24 -30.79
CA VAL A 166 18.40 43.89 -31.36
C VAL A 166 19.32 42.87 -32.02
N ALA A 167 19.61 41.75 -31.32
CA ALA A 167 20.45 40.70 -31.88
C ALA A 167 19.81 40.05 -33.12
N ALA A 168 18.50 39.82 -33.10
CA ALA A 168 17.75 39.29 -34.23
C ALA A 168 17.76 40.27 -35.42
N SER A 169 17.56 41.57 -35.19
CA SER A 169 17.63 42.60 -36.22
C SER A 169 19.02 42.65 -36.87
N GLY A 170 20.09 42.62 -36.06
CA GLY A 170 21.46 42.53 -36.57
C GLY A 170 21.71 41.25 -37.40
N ALA A 171 21.16 40.11 -36.97
CA ALA A 171 21.26 38.84 -37.70
C ALA A 171 20.50 38.87 -39.04
N VAL A 172 19.35 39.54 -39.12
CA VAL A 172 18.62 39.76 -40.37
C VAL A 172 19.44 40.63 -41.33
N VAL A 173 20.02 41.73 -40.85
CA VAL A 173 20.88 42.60 -41.65
C VAL A 173 22.12 41.85 -42.14
N LEU A 174 22.79 41.07 -41.28
CA LEU A 174 23.94 40.24 -41.66
C LEU A 174 23.57 39.21 -42.72
N THR A 175 22.43 38.53 -42.54
CA THR A 175 21.87 37.61 -43.53
C THR A 175 21.64 38.33 -44.87
N GLY A 176 21.15 39.56 -44.84
CA GLY A 176 21.03 40.41 -46.04
C GLY A 176 22.34 40.60 -46.79
N TYR A 177 23.43 40.89 -46.09
CA TYR A 177 24.75 40.99 -46.70
C TYR A 177 25.25 39.64 -47.25
N LEU A 178 25.06 38.55 -46.51
CA LEU A 178 25.46 37.20 -46.94
C LEU A 178 24.74 36.75 -48.21
N HIS A 179 23.49 37.14 -48.38
CA HIS A 179 22.65 36.79 -49.53
C HIS A 179 22.66 37.86 -50.64
N GLY A 180 23.40 38.96 -50.46
CA GLY A 180 23.39 40.07 -51.41
C GLY A 180 21.99 40.67 -51.61
N SER A 181 21.20 40.79 -50.54
CA SER A 181 19.83 41.31 -50.56
C SER A 181 19.74 42.68 -49.90
N PRO A 182 19.78 43.78 -50.69
CA PRO A 182 19.69 45.15 -50.17
C PRO A 182 18.43 45.42 -49.35
N LEU A 183 17.34 44.71 -49.61
CA LEU A 183 16.07 44.83 -48.87
C LEU A 183 16.21 44.53 -47.37
N LEU A 184 17.15 43.67 -46.98
CA LEU A 184 17.32 43.23 -45.60
C LEU A 184 18.29 44.08 -44.80
N TYR A 185 19.17 44.84 -45.47
CA TYR A 185 20.08 45.78 -44.82
C TYR A 185 19.80 47.24 -45.18
N GLY A 186 18.80 47.53 -46.01
CA GLY A 186 18.43 48.88 -46.43
C GLY A 186 16.92 49.07 -46.61
N SER A 187 16.37 50.08 -45.92
CA SER A 187 15.16 50.77 -46.39
C SER A 187 15.54 51.75 -47.50
N ALA A 188 14.57 52.33 -48.22
CA ALA A 188 14.81 53.29 -49.32
C ALA A 188 15.57 54.58 -48.91
N ILE A 189 15.96 54.72 -47.64
CA ILE A 189 16.54 55.92 -47.04
C ILE A 189 18.06 55.75 -46.85
N ILE A 190 18.49 55.02 -45.81
CA ILE A 190 19.92 54.78 -45.48
C ILE A 190 20.11 53.33 -44.99
N PRO A 191 20.96 52.52 -45.66
CA PRO A 191 21.28 51.15 -45.24
C PRO A 191 22.13 51.08 -43.97
N VAL A 192 22.00 49.96 -43.26
CA VAL A 192 22.84 49.59 -42.12
C VAL A 192 24.17 49.04 -42.62
N ALA A 193 25.29 49.54 -42.09
CA ALA A 193 26.62 49.03 -42.44
C ALA A 193 26.84 47.59 -41.94
N LEU A 194 27.59 46.78 -42.68
CA LEU A 194 27.95 45.41 -42.28
C LEU A 194 28.59 45.33 -40.86
N PRO A 195 29.62 46.12 -40.51
CA PRO A 195 30.17 46.11 -39.16
C PRO A 195 29.15 46.52 -38.09
N THR A 196 28.15 47.34 -38.43
CA THR A 196 27.05 47.71 -37.53
C THR A 196 26.14 46.52 -37.23
N ALA A 197 25.86 45.68 -38.23
CA ALA A 197 25.08 44.46 -38.05
C ALA A 197 25.76 43.49 -37.07
N VAL A 198 27.07 43.24 -37.26
CA VAL A 198 27.87 42.38 -36.39
C VAL A 198 27.94 42.94 -34.97
N ALA A 199 28.13 44.25 -34.82
CA ALA A 199 28.14 44.91 -33.53
C ALA A 199 26.78 44.80 -32.81
N PHE A 200 25.65 44.91 -33.51
CA PHE A 200 24.32 44.71 -32.89
C PHE A 200 24.08 43.27 -32.45
N ILE A 201 24.54 42.27 -33.21
CA ILE A 201 24.46 40.85 -32.79
C ILE A 201 25.25 40.65 -31.49
N ALA A 202 26.48 41.17 -31.43
CA ALA A 202 27.32 41.07 -30.25
C ALA A 202 26.73 41.84 -29.05
N LEU A 203 26.31 43.09 -29.24
CA LEU A 203 25.70 43.92 -28.20
C LEU A 203 24.41 43.28 -27.65
N GLY A 204 23.48 42.90 -28.54
CA GLY A 204 22.21 42.30 -28.16
C GLY A 204 22.37 40.95 -27.48
N SER A 205 23.26 40.08 -27.96
CA SER A 205 23.54 38.80 -27.31
C SER A 205 24.20 38.96 -25.94
N GLY A 206 25.11 39.93 -25.78
CA GLY A 206 25.73 40.23 -24.48
C GLY A 206 24.77 40.86 -23.47
N LEU A 207 23.89 41.77 -23.91
CA LEU A 207 22.84 42.32 -23.05
C LEU A 207 21.83 41.23 -22.64
N CYS A 208 21.44 40.35 -23.57
CA CYS A 208 20.56 39.22 -23.29
C CYS A 208 21.19 38.22 -22.30
N ALA A 209 22.49 37.93 -22.44
CA ALA A 209 23.25 37.11 -21.48
C ALA A 209 23.28 37.71 -20.07
N SER A 210 23.28 39.03 -19.98
CA SER A 210 23.32 39.76 -18.70
C SER A 210 21.99 39.81 -17.96
N ALA A 211 20.89 39.50 -18.66
CA ALA A 211 19.56 39.35 -18.07
C ALA A 211 19.36 38.02 -17.32
N GLY A 212 20.22 37.01 -17.58
CA GLY A 212 20.26 35.75 -16.87
C GLY A 212 19.77 34.53 -17.67
N ALA A 213 20.13 33.33 -17.19
CA ALA A 213 19.81 32.06 -17.85
C ALA A 213 18.35 31.59 -17.68
N ASP A 214 17.59 32.23 -16.79
CA ASP A 214 16.24 31.82 -16.38
C ASP A 214 15.11 32.63 -17.06
N VAL A 215 15.48 33.54 -17.95
CA VAL A 215 14.56 34.38 -18.73
C VAL A 215 14.57 33.97 -20.21
N PHE A 216 13.46 34.16 -20.91
CA PHE A 216 13.37 33.93 -22.35
C PHE A 216 14.14 35.04 -23.10
N PRO A 217 14.92 34.74 -24.16
CA PRO A 217 15.07 33.42 -24.80
C PRO A 217 16.17 32.51 -24.20
N GLN A 218 17.02 33.02 -23.30
CA GLN A 218 18.16 32.29 -22.71
C GLN A 218 17.78 30.95 -22.06
N GLN A 219 16.62 30.89 -21.39
CA GLN A 219 16.11 29.67 -20.74
C GLN A 219 15.97 28.50 -21.72
N HIS A 220 15.66 28.76 -23.00
CA HIS A 220 15.56 27.72 -24.02
C HIS A 220 16.92 27.28 -24.57
N PHE A 221 17.98 28.06 -24.38
CA PHE A 221 19.32 27.71 -24.85
C PHE A 221 20.18 27.13 -23.74
N LEU A 222 19.98 27.54 -22.49
CA LEU A 222 20.83 27.18 -21.36
C LEU A 222 20.10 26.34 -20.30
N GLY A 223 18.81 26.07 -20.48
CA GLY A 223 18.05 25.20 -19.60
C GLY A 223 18.57 23.75 -19.61
N GLU A 224 18.24 23.03 -18.53
CA GLU A 224 18.49 21.59 -18.41
C GLU A 224 17.36 20.74 -19.03
N SER A 225 16.27 21.39 -19.46
CA SER A 225 15.15 20.74 -20.14
C SER A 225 15.59 20.07 -21.43
N ILE A 226 14.89 19.02 -21.82
CA ILE A 226 15.15 18.27 -23.06
C ILE A 226 15.08 19.22 -24.28
N GLY A 227 14.05 20.07 -24.33
CA GLY A 227 13.93 21.11 -25.37
C GLY A 227 15.16 22.03 -25.44
N SER A 228 15.79 22.36 -24.31
CA SER A 228 17.00 23.18 -24.29
C SER A 228 18.24 22.43 -24.80
N ARG A 229 18.36 21.13 -24.48
CA ARG A 229 19.44 20.29 -25.01
C ARG A 229 19.31 20.13 -26.52
N MET A 230 18.08 19.91 -27.01
CA MET A 230 17.79 19.82 -28.43
C MET A 230 18.07 21.14 -29.14
N MET A 231 17.63 22.27 -28.59
CA MET A 231 17.89 23.57 -29.20
C MET A 231 19.40 23.85 -29.38
N ARG A 232 20.23 23.47 -28.41
CA ARG A 232 21.71 23.54 -28.54
C ARG A 232 22.28 22.63 -29.61
N ALA A 233 21.71 21.44 -29.81
CA ALA A 233 22.15 20.50 -30.83
C ALA A 233 21.74 20.93 -32.24
N PHE A 234 20.52 21.45 -32.40
CA PHE A 234 19.95 21.76 -33.72
C PHE A 234 20.21 23.19 -34.20
N MET A 235 20.31 24.19 -33.32
CA MET A 235 20.55 25.57 -33.74
C MET A 235 21.81 25.75 -34.61
N PRO A 236 22.97 25.14 -34.29
CA PRO A 236 24.14 25.22 -35.17
C PRO A 236 23.88 24.63 -36.56
N ILE A 237 23.09 23.56 -36.63
CA ILE A 237 22.66 22.92 -37.89
C ILE A 237 21.76 23.88 -38.67
N THR A 238 20.79 24.53 -38.03
CA THR A 238 19.92 25.52 -38.66
C THR A 238 20.72 26.69 -39.24
N VAL A 239 21.68 27.23 -38.49
CA VAL A 239 22.55 28.31 -38.96
C VAL A 239 23.41 27.84 -40.13
N ALA A 240 23.97 26.63 -40.07
CA ALA A 240 24.75 26.05 -41.16
C ALA A 240 23.91 25.88 -42.45
N ILE A 241 22.65 25.42 -42.32
CA ILE A 241 21.71 25.32 -43.45
C ILE A 241 21.44 26.70 -44.06
N VAL A 242 21.16 27.72 -43.24
CA VAL A 242 20.91 29.09 -43.71
C VAL A 242 22.13 29.65 -44.46
N VAL A 243 23.34 29.47 -43.92
CA VAL A 243 24.58 29.92 -44.58
C VAL A 243 24.80 29.16 -45.89
N ALA A 244 24.64 27.83 -45.89
CA ALA A 244 24.79 27.00 -47.09
C ALA A 244 23.78 27.39 -48.18
N GLN A 245 22.54 27.66 -47.79
CA GLN A 245 21.49 28.15 -48.68
C GLN A 245 21.86 29.49 -49.33
N GLY A 246 22.46 30.42 -48.58
CA GLY A 246 22.94 31.68 -49.14
C GLY A 246 24.06 31.53 -50.14
N MET A 247 25.04 30.66 -49.84
CA MET A 247 26.13 30.35 -50.76
C MET A 247 25.64 29.67 -52.05
N LEU A 248 24.66 28.77 -51.94
CA LEU A 248 24.05 28.08 -53.09
C LEU A 248 23.15 29.02 -53.91
N GLY A 249 22.34 29.83 -53.24
CA GLY A 249 21.44 30.78 -53.89
C GLY A 249 22.15 31.75 -54.82
N ALA A 250 23.32 32.26 -54.40
CA ALA A 250 24.17 33.11 -55.23
C ALA A 250 24.59 32.47 -56.57
N ARG A 251 24.59 31.14 -56.67
CA ARG A 251 24.93 30.39 -57.90
C ARG A 251 23.72 30.04 -58.77
N PHE A 252 22.54 29.82 -58.17
CA PHE A 252 21.37 29.28 -58.88
C PHE A 252 20.31 30.31 -59.29
N TYR A 253 20.30 31.51 -58.70
CA TYR A 253 19.26 32.52 -58.96
C TYR A 253 19.56 33.46 -60.15
N SER A 254 20.46 33.11 -61.05
CA SER A 254 20.94 33.97 -62.14
C SER A 254 19.90 34.30 -63.23
N GLY A 255 18.70 33.71 -63.18
CA GLY A 255 17.63 33.91 -64.17
C GLY A 255 16.34 34.53 -63.64
N VAL A 256 16.30 34.98 -62.37
CA VAL A 256 15.07 35.52 -61.77
C VAL A 256 15.12 37.04 -61.67
N SER A 257 14.00 37.72 -61.94
CA SER A 257 13.92 39.18 -61.97
C SER A 257 14.31 39.86 -60.67
N ASN A 258 14.07 39.22 -59.51
CA ASN A 258 14.42 39.73 -58.18
C ASN A 258 15.04 38.61 -57.29
N PRO A 259 16.31 38.23 -57.50
CA PRO A 259 16.98 37.14 -56.78
C PRO A 259 17.02 37.37 -55.26
N SER A 260 17.22 38.62 -54.84
CA SER A 260 17.31 39.05 -53.45
C SER A 260 16.02 38.77 -52.66
N LEU A 261 14.86 38.96 -53.28
CA LEU A 261 13.56 38.74 -52.64
C LEU A 261 13.30 37.25 -52.40
N ILE A 262 13.59 36.41 -53.39
CA ILE A 262 13.41 34.95 -53.30
C ILE A 262 14.36 34.36 -52.26
N SER A 263 15.62 34.79 -52.26
CA SER A 263 16.61 34.33 -51.30
C SER A 263 16.23 34.71 -49.86
N SER A 264 15.72 35.92 -49.65
CA SER A 264 15.23 36.39 -48.34
C SER A 264 14.01 35.59 -47.87
N LEU A 265 13.05 35.35 -48.75
CA LEU A 265 11.83 34.59 -48.45
C LEU A 265 12.14 33.12 -48.13
N MET A 266 13.01 32.50 -48.93
CA MET A 266 13.42 31.11 -48.75
C MET A 266 14.22 30.92 -47.45
N THR A 267 15.03 31.91 -47.06
CA THR A 267 15.75 31.87 -45.78
C THR A 267 14.78 31.96 -44.59
N LEU A 268 13.81 32.87 -44.67
CA LEU A 268 12.80 33.04 -43.62
C LEU A 268 11.94 31.78 -43.48
N LEU A 269 11.58 31.17 -44.60
CA LEU A 269 10.87 29.89 -44.64
C LEU A 269 11.70 28.74 -44.03
N SER A 270 12.98 28.63 -44.38
CA SER A 270 13.88 27.60 -43.81
C SER A 270 13.99 27.71 -42.29
N VAL A 271 14.17 28.93 -41.76
CA VAL A 271 14.25 29.16 -40.31
C VAL A 271 12.94 28.78 -39.62
N ALA A 272 11.79 29.15 -40.20
CA ALA A 272 10.48 28.83 -39.64
C ALA A 272 10.21 27.31 -39.64
N VAL A 273 10.50 26.63 -40.74
CA VAL A 273 10.28 25.17 -40.88
C VAL A 273 11.18 24.40 -39.92
N VAL A 274 12.47 24.73 -39.85
CA VAL A 274 13.39 24.03 -38.95
C VAL A 274 13.02 24.30 -37.49
N GLY A 275 12.67 25.55 -37.13
CA GLY A 275 12.19 25.87 -35.78
C GLY A 275 10.93 25.09 -35.40
N PHE A 276 9.98 24.96 -36.33
CA PHE A 276 8.76 24.18 -36.12
C PHE A 276 9.06 22.68 -35.94
N VAL A 277 9.89 22.10 -36.82
CA VAL A 277 10.27 20.67 -36.77
C VAL A 277 10.99 20.35 -35.46
N VAL A 278 11.97 21.17 -35.06
CA VAL A 278 12.70 20.97 -33.79
C VAL A 278 11.76 21.02 -32.60
N THR A 279 10.81 21.97 -32.57
CA THR A 279 9.84 22.10 -31.48
C THR A 279 8.87 20.92 -31.44
N ALA A 280 8.38 20.47 -32.60
CA ALA A 280 7.49 19.32 -32.72
C ALA A 280 8.15 18.02 -32.25
N ILE A 281 9.37 17.74 -32.72
CA ILE A 281 10.14 16.56 -32.31
C ILE A 281 10.47 16.63 -30.81
N SER A 282 10.84 17.81 -30.31
CA SER A 282 11.12 18.00 -28.88
C SER A 282 9.90 17.65 -28.01
N LYS A 283 8.69 18.01 -28.45
CA LYS A 283 7.46 17.72 -27.72
C LYS A 283 7.13 16.21 -27.72
N ILE A 284 7.32 15.53 -28.84
CA ILE A 284 7.08 14.08 -28.97
C ILE A 284 8.06 13.30 -28.07
N ILE A 285 9.35 13.59 -28.18
CA ILE A 285 10.38 12.88 -27.40
C ILE A 285 10.21 13.15 -25.90
N SER A 286 9.91 14.39 -25.51
CA SER A 286 9.69 14.73 -24.09
C SER A 286 8.52 13.94 -23.51
N HIS A 287 7.41 13.83 -24.25
CA HIS A 287 6.25 13.07 -23.80
C HIS A 287 6.54 11.58 -23.66
N GLN A 288 7.23 10.97 -24.64
CA GLN A 288 7.59 9.54 -24.57
C GLN A 288 8.53 9.24 -23.39
N LEU A 289 9.50 10.11 -23.13
CA LEU A 289 10.46 9.90 -22.04
C LEU A 289 9.77 10.04 -20.67
N GLU A 290 8.88 11.03 -20.51
CA GLU A 290 8.09 11.21 -19.29
C GLU A 290 7.20 10.00 -19.00
N THR A 291 6.57 9.42 -20.03
CA THR A 291 5.75 8.21 -19.87
C THR A 291 6.59 7.02 -19.39
N VAL A 292 7.73 6.75 -20.05
CA VAL A 292 8.61 5.63 -19.67
C VAL A 292 9.17 5.81 -18.24
N GLU A 293 9.57 7.03 -17.86
CA GLU A 293 10.08 7.28 -16.52
C GLU A 293 8.97 7.12 -15.46
N THR A 294 7.73 7.49 -15.80
CA THR A 294 6.57 7.35 -14.92
C THR A 294 6.19 5.87 -14.74
N GLU A 295 6.10 5.11 -15.84
CA GLU A 295 5.84 3.66 -15.80
C GLU A 295 6.89 2.93 -14.97
N ARG A 296 8.17 3.28 -15.15
CA ARG A 296 9.25 2.71 -14.34
C ARG A 296 9.08 3.03 -12.84
N LYS A 297 8.75 4.26 -12.48
CA LYS A 297 8.54 4.65 -11.06
C LYS A 297 7.36 3.91 -10.45
N LEU A 298 6.25 3.78 -11.19
CA LEU A 298 5.09 3.02 -10.76
C LEU A 298 5.43 1.55 -10.53
N ALA A 299 6.12 0.90 -11.47
CA ALA A 299 6.54 -0.50 -11.30
C ALA A 299 7.49 -0.71 -10.11
N GLN A 300 8.38 0.25 -9.84
CA GLN A 300 9.24 0.21 -8.65
C GLN A 300 8.46 0.40 -7.35
N GLN A 301 7.44 1.27 -7.35
CA GLN A 301 6.56 1.46 -6.20
C GLN A 301 5.70 0.23 -5.93
N GLU A 302 5.08 -0.35 -6.96
CA GLU A 302 4.30 -1.58 -6.83
C GLU A 302 5.14 -2.74 -6.29
N LEU A 303 6.40 -2.87 -6.74
CA LEU A 303 7.32 -3.87 -6.19
C LEU A 303 7.61 -3.60 -4.71
N ALA A 304 7.94 -2.35 -4.35
CA ALA A 304 8.23 -1.97 -2.96
C ALA A 304 7.02 -2.21 -2.04
N GLU A 305 5.81 -1.84 -2.48
CA GLU A 305 4.57 -2.12 -1.74
C GLU A 305 4.30 -3.63 -1.61
N SER A 306 4.56 -4.40 -2.66
CA SER A 306 4.40 -5.86 -2.62
C SER A 306 5.38 -6.52 -1.65
N GLU A 307 6.65 -6.07 -1.63
CA GLU A 307 7.66 -6.53 -0.68
C GLU A 307 7.31 -6.16 0.76
N GLU A 308 6.80 -4.95 0.98
CA GLU A 308 6.35 -4.49 2.31
C GLU A 308 5.14 -5.30 2.79
N ARG A 309 4.14 -5.53 1.93
CA ARG A 309 2.99 -6.39 2.26
C ARG A 309 3.42 -7.82 2.58
N PHE A 310 4.33 -8.39 1.80
CA PHE A 310 4.87 -9.73 2.06
C PHE A 310 5.60 -9.79 3.40
N ARG A 311 6.47 -8.81 3.67
CA ARG A 311 7.20 -8.72 4.94
C ARG A 311 6.25 -8.57 6.12
N ALA A 312 5.26 -7.70 6.01
CA ALA A 312 4.26 -7.49 7.05
C ALA A 312 3.45 -8.77 7.33
N PHE A 313 3.03 -9.48 6.28
CA PHE A 313 2.35 -10.78 6.42
C PHE A 313 3.24 -11.83 7.08
N PHE A 314 4.50 -11.95 6.65
CA PHE A 314 5.42 -12.95 7.16
C PHE A 314 5.81 -12.66 8.62
N GLU A 315 6.20 -11.43 8.93
CA GLU A 315 6.71 -11.04 10.25
C GLU A 315 5.62 -10.92 11.32
N ASN A 316 4.40 -10.50 10.96
CA ASN A 316 3.29 -10.31 11.91
C ASN A 316 2.28 -11.48 11.90
N SER A 317 2.60 -12.60 11.26
CA SER A 317 1.75 -13.80 11.32
C SER A 317 1.71 -14.37 12.74
N ILE A 318 0.51 -14.76 13.17
CA ILE A 318 0.25 -15.44 14.45
C ILE A 318 0.69 -16.91 14.41
N ASP A 319 0.76 -17.48 13.21
CA ASP A 319 1.30 -18.83 13.02
C ASP A 319 2.79 -18.74 12.68
N ALA A 320 3.55 -19.73 13.13
CA ALA A 320 4.94 -19.90 12.74
C ALA A 320 5.02 -20.28 11.26
N ILE A 321 5.75 -19.53 10.46
CA ILE A 321 5.90 -19.76 9.01
C ILE A 321 7.35 -20.13 8.71
N PHE A 322 7.52 -21.19 7.91
CA PHE A 322 8.80 -21.69 7.45
C PHE A 322 8.81 -21.84 5.93
N PHE A 323 9.93 -21.48 5.32
CA PHE A 323 10.25 -21.83 3.95
C PHE A 323 11.43 -22.79 3.94
N SER A 324 11.25 -23.98 3.36
CA SER A 324 12.30 -25.00 3.26
C SER A 324 12.42 -25.55 1.83
N SER A 325 13.55 -26.15 1.50
CA SER A 325 13.69 -26.91 0.26
C SER A 325 12.93 -28.25 0.33
N ALA A 326 12.74 -28.90 -0.82
CA ALA A 326 12.21 -30.26 -0.88
C ALA A 326 13.04 -31.27 -0.06
N GLY A 327 14.35 -31.03 0.11
CA GLY A 327 15.24 -31.85 0.93
C GLY A 327 15.15 -31.62 2.44
N GLY A 328 14.22 -30.77 2.90
CA GLY A 328 14.00 -30.52 4.33
C GLY A 328 14.90 -29.46 4.97
N ILE A 329 15.69 -28.72 4.18
CA ILE A 329 16.54 -27.63 4.70
C ILE A 329 15.70 -26.36 4.86
N ILE A 330 15.62 -25.82 6.08
CA ILE A 330 14.89 -24.59 6.36
C ILE A 330 15.73 -23.37 5.97
N HIS A 331 15.22 -22.56 5.04
CA HIS A 331 15.88 -21.34 4.56
C HIS A 331 15.45 -20.10 5.34
N SER A 332 14.20 -20.06 5.79
CA SER A 332 13.66 -18.91 6.51
C SER A 332 12.57 -19.33 7.48
N ALA A 333 12.46 -18.60 8.58
CA ALA A 333 11.45 -18.74 9.60
C ALA A 333 11.07 -17.35 10.12
N ASN A 334 9.78 -17.12 10.38
CA ASN A 334 9.30 -15.83 10.86
C ASN A 334 9.55 -15.64 12.37
N PRO A 335 9.31 -14.44 12.93
CA PRO A 335 9.49 -14.18 14.36
C PRO A 335 8.67 -15.10 15.26
N GLU A 336 7.46 -15.47 14.83
CA GLU A 336 6.61 -16.38 15.59
C GLU A 336 7.20 -17.79 15.71
N ALA A 337 7.79 -18.32 14.62
CA ALA A 337 8.56 -19.56 14.67
C ALA A 337 9.69 -19.49 15.71
N CYS A 338 10.40 -18.37 15.75
CA CYS A 338 11.46 -18.15 16.74
C CYS A 338 10.91 -18.16 18.18
N ARG A 339 9.73 -17.55 18.37
CA ARG A 339 9.05 -17.46 19.66
C ARG A 339 8.60 -18.83 20.17
N ILE A 340 7.88 -19.61 19.37
CA ILE A 340 7.32 -20.90 19.83
C ILE A 340 8.39 -21.96 20.07
N PHE A 341 9.47 -21.96 19.28
CA PHE A 341 10.56 -22.93 19.44
C PHE A 341 11.67 -22.45 20.39
N GLY A 342 11.67 -21.17 20.80
CA GLY A 342 12.69 -20.59 21.68
C GLY A 342 14.09 -20.50 21.05
N MET A 343 14.15 -20.44 19.71
CA MET A 343 15.37 -20.45 18.90
C MET A 343 15.43 -19.21 18.01
N THR A 344 16.63 -18.73 17.68
CA THR A 344 16.77 -17.69 16.65
C THR A 344 16.58 -18.30 15.25
N GLN A 345 16.23 -17.49 14.25
CA GLN A 345 16.10 -17.96 12.86
C GLN A 345 17.35 -18.71 12.37
N ALA A 346 18.55 -18.23 12.72
CA ALA A 346 19.80 -18.89 12.35
C ALA A 346 19.96 -20.27 13.01
N GLN A 347 19.52 -20.42 14.27
CA GLN A 347 19.50 -21.71 14.96
C GLN A 347 18.49 -22.67 14.31
N ILE A 348 17.27 -22.20 14.01
CA ILE A 348 16.22 -22.95 13.31
C ILE A 348 16.76 -23.48 11.96
N CYS A 349 17.37 -22.60 11.16
CA CYS A 349 17.98 -22.99 9.88
C CYS A 349 19.11 -24.01 10.03
N SER A 350 19.85 -23.98 11.15
CA SER A 350 20.94 -24.90 11.42
C SER A 350 20.47 -26.28 11.90
N VAL A 351 19.43 -26.36 12.72
CA VAL A 351 18.93 -27.64 13.27
C VAL A 351 17.97 -28.34 12.32
N GLY A 352 17.33 -27.59 11.41
CA GLY A 352 16.38 -28.12 10.43
C GLY A 352 15.12 -28.73 11.07
N TRP A 353 14.34 -29.46 10.26
CA TRP A 353 13.12 -30.10 10.75
C TRP A 353 13.38 -31.18 11.81
N ASP A 354 14.51 -31.88 11.73
CA ASP A 354 14.89 -32.93 12.69
C ASP A 354 15.11 -32.42 14.12
N GLY A 355 15.49 -31.14 14.24
CA GLY A 355 15.63 -30.49 15.54
C GLY A 355 14.33 -29.90 16.11
N LEU A 356 13.30 -29.72 15.27
CA LEU A 356 12.07 -29.01 15.62
C LEU A 356 10.86 -29.93 15.80
N VAL A 357 10.88 -31.12 15.21
CA VAL A 357 9.77 -32.08 15.26
C VAL A 357 10.29 -33.44 15.71
N ASP A 358 9.56 -34.10 16.60
CA ASP A 358 9.90 -35.46 17.03
C ASP A 358 9.80 -36.44 15.85
N GLN A 359 10.74 -37.38 15.82
CA GLN A 359 10.87 -38.40 14.78
C GLN A 359 9.99 -39.63 15.10
N ASP A 360 8.68 -39.39 15.26
CA ASP A 360 7.70 -40.43 15.56
C ASP A 360 7.01 -40.96 14.28
N SER A 361 6.11 -41.94 14.44
CA SER A 361 5.35 -42.50 13.32
C SER A 361 4.46 -41.47 12.62
N LEU A 362 3.99 -40.44 13.33
CA LEU A 362 3.13 -39.39 12.78
C LEU A 362 3.90 -38.53 11.77
N LEU A 363 5.17 -38.22 12.05
CA LEU A 363 6.03 -37.53 11.09
C LEU A 363 6.24 -38.34 9.80
N HIS A 364 6.41 -39.65 9.91
CA HIS A 364 6.60 -40.53 8.75
C HIS A 364 5.35 -40.54 7.86
N GLU A 365 4.16 -40.65 8.46
CA GLU A 365 2.88 -40.55 7.75
C GLU A 365 2.70 -39.18 7.08
N ALA A 366 3.07 -38.10 7.79
CA ALA A 366 3.01 -36.74 7.27
C ALA A 366 3.88 -36.52 6.03
N LEU A 367 5.12 -37.00 6.07
CA LEU A 367 6.05 -36.91 4.94
C LEU A 367 5.55 -37.73 3.75
N ALA A 368 5.05 -38.95 3.98
CA ALA A 368 4.51 -39.80 2.92
C ALA A 368 3.28 -39.17 2.24
N GLU A 369 2.37 -38.56 3.01
CA GLU A 369 1.21 -37.88 2.45
C GLU A 369 1.60 -36.63 1.65
N ARG A 370 2.55 -35.84 2.16
CA ARG A 370 3.06 -34.66 1.45
C ARG A 370 3.72 -35.04 0.12
N LEU A 371 4.51 -36.12 0.10
CA LEU A 371 5.12 -36.64 -1.13
C LEU A 371 4.07 -37.08 -2.16
N ARG A 372 2.96 -37.66 -1.70
CA ARG A 372 1.89 -38.15 -2.59
C ARG A 372 1.01 -37.04 -3.16
N THR A 373 0.68 -36.03 -2.35
CA THR A 373 -0.36 -35.03 -2.70
C THR A 373 0.20 -33.62 -2.92
N GLY A 374 1.47 -33.38 -2.59
CA GLY A 374 2.08 -32.06 -2.56
C GLY A 374 1.64 -31.19 -1.37
N LYS A 375 0.77 -31.70 -0.47
CA LYS A 375 0.26 -30.99 0.70
C LYS A 375 0.15 -31.94 1.90
N TYR A 376 0.17 -31.37 3.11
CA TYR A 376 -0.15 -32.12 4.31
C TYR A 376 -0.75 -31.18 5.36
N ARG A 377 -1.72 -31.68 6.12
CA ARG A 377 -2.25 -31.01 7.31
C ARG A 377 -2.50 -32.04 8.40
N GLY A 378 -1.94 -31.82 9.58
CA GLY A 378 -2.14 -32.71 10.72
C GLY A 378 -1.40 -32.25 11.96
N GLU A 379 -1.51 -33.03 13.03
CA GLU A 379 -0.85 -32.76 14.30
C GLU A 379 0.45 -33.55 14.40
N LEU A 380 1.52 -32.87 14.83
CA LEU A 380 2.82 -33.44 15.15
C LEU A 380 3.27 -32.98 16.53
N THR A 381 4.38 -33.53 17.01
CA THR A 381 4.99 -33.13 18.27
C THR A 381 6.19 -32.22 18.00
N GLY A 382 6.07 -30.96 18.39
CA GLY A 382 7.14 -29.96 18.31
C GLY A 382 8.12 -30.09 19.46
N LYS A 383 9.39 -29.74 19.19
CA LYS A 383 10.49 -29.78 20.14
C LYS A 383 11.13 -28.40 20.30
N GLY A 384 11.00 -27.82 21.49
CA GLY A 384 11.62 -26.55 21.85
C GLY A 384 13.13 -26.66 22.11
N ARG A 385 13.80 -25.51 22.21
CA ARG A 385 15.25 -25.43 22.48
C ARG A 385 15.71 -26.15 23.74
N ASP A 386 14.89 -26.12 24.78
CA ASP A 386 15.13 -26.75 26.08
C ASP A 386 14.73 -28.24 26.12
N GLY A 387 14.28 -28.79 24.98
CA GLY A 387 13.77 -30.16 24.90
C GLY A 387 12.31 -30.31 25.31
N THR A 388 11.60 -29.22 25.59
CA THR A 388 10.15 -29.25 25.81
C THR A 388 9.43 -29.82 24.59
N ARG A 389 8.42 -30.65 24.85
CA ARG A 389 7.56 -31.25 23.83
C ARG A 389 6.18 -30.64 23.92
N PHE A 390 5.66 -30.20 22.79
CA PHE A 390 4.33 -29.59 22.73
C PHE A 390 3.63 -29.95 21.42
N PRO A 391 2.29 -30.10 21.44
CA PRO A 391 1.53 -30.43 20.25
C PRO A 391 1.50 -29.24 19.29
N ILE A 392 1.83 -29.49 18.03
CA ILE A 392 1.75 -28.50 16.95
C ILE A 392 0.83 -28.98 15.84
N GLU A 393 -0.09 -28.13 15.39
CA GLU A 393 -0.81 -28.34 14.13
C GLU A 393 0.04 -27.79 12.99
N ILE A 394 0.42 -28.64 12.04
CA ILE A 394 1.22 -28.27 10.88
C ILE A 394 0.37 -28.32 9.62
N SER A 395 0.47 -27.29 8.79
CA SER A 395 0.04 -27.32 7.39
C SER A 395 1.22 -27.03 6.48
N SER A 396 1.29 -27.73 5.36
CA SER A 396 2.43 -27.62 4.43
C SER A 396 2.01 -27.81 2.99
N SER A 397 2.66 -27.09 2.10
CA SER A 397 2.42 -27.16 0.65
C SER A 397 3.70 -26.98 -0.14
N VAL A 398 3.87 -27.80 -1.18
CA VAL A 398 4.98 -27.71 -2.14
C VAL A 398 4.64 -26.69 -3.24
N PHE A 399 5.59 -25.84 -3.60
CA PHE A 399 5.49 -24.88 -4.70
C PHE A 399 6.83 -24.75 -5.44
N ARG A 400 6.84 -24.21 -6.66
CA ARG A 400 8.07 -23.95 -7.42
C ARG A 400 8.49 -22.49 -7.31
N ASN A 401 9.78 -22.25 -7.06
CA ASN A 401 10.34 -20.90 -7.12
C ASN A 401 10.55 -20.44 -8.58
N ARG A 402 11.04 -19.21 -8.79
CA ARG A 402 11.36 -18.69 -10.14
C ARG A 402 12.48 -19.47 -10.86
N ALA A 403 13.37 -20.13 -10.13
CA ALA A 403 14.43 -20.97 -10.68
C ALA A 403 13.94 -22.38 -11.08
N GLY A 404 12.70 -22.74 -10.71
CA GLY A 404 12.10 -24.06 -10.97
C GLY A 404 12.27 -25.07 -9.83
N ASP A 405 13.00 -24.72 -8.77
CA ASP A 405 13.24 -25.59 -7.62
C ASP A 405 11.98 -25.77 -6.78
N GLU A 406 11.79 -26.98 -6.26
CA GLU A 406 10.71 -27.31 -5.35
C GLU A 406 11.02 -26.80 -3.94
N MET A 407 10.11 -25.96 -3.45
CA MET A 407 10.11 -25.34 -2.14
C MET A 407 8.89 -25.80 -1.36
N ILE A 408 8.98 -25.80 -0.04
CA ILE A 408 7.90 -26.15 0.87
C ILE A 408 7.62 -24.92 1.74
N SER A 409 6.36 -24.47 1.72
CA SER A 409 5.84 -23.52 2.70
C SER A 409 5.17 -24.32 3.81
N THR A 410 5.58 -24.11 5.04
CA THR A 410 5.02 -24.81 6.21
C THR A 410 4.55 -23.78 7.23
N THR A 411 3.32 -23.91 7.71
CA THR A 411 2.79 -23.17 8.86
C THR A 411 2.64 -24.11 10.03
N ALA A 412 3.02 -23.69 11.22
CA ALA A 412 2.87 -24.45 12.45
C ALA A 412 2.20 -23.59 13.53
N ARG A 413 1.26 -24.19 14.26
CA ARG A 413 0.56 -23.55 15.38
C ARG A 413 0.71 -24.39 16.63
N ASP A 414 1.17 -23.79 17.72
CA ASP A 414 1.13 -24.42 19.04
C ASP A 414 -0.32 -24.50 19.52
N VAL A 415 -0.82 -25.72 19.71
CA VAL A 415 -2.21 -26.00 20.14
C VAL A 415 -2.29 -26.41 21.61
N THR A 416 -1.24 -26.17 22.40
CA THR A 416 -1.18 -26.53 23.82
C THR A 416 -2.34 -25.94 24.62
N GLU A 417 -2.56 -24.62 24.53
CA GLU A 417 -3.63 -23.95 25.27
C GLU A 417 -5.01 -24.40 24.81
N GLN A 418 -5.21 -24.58 23.49
CA GLN A 418 -6.45 -25.10 22.93
C GLN A 418 -6.77 -26.49 23.48
N LYS A 419 -5.78 -27.39 23.52
CA LYS A 419 -5.97 -28.75 24.07
C LYS A 419 -6.25 -28.72 25.57
N ARG A 420 -5.57 -27.86 26.34
CA ARG A 420 -5.85 -27.69 27.78
C ARG A 420 -7.27 -27.21 28.01
N ALA A 421 -7.72 -26.19 27.29
CA ALA A 421 -9.08 -25.67 27.39
C ALA A 421 -10.13 -26.71 26.98
N GLN A 422 -9.87 -27.50 25.93
CA GLN A 422 -10.75 -28.58 25.49
C GLN A 422 -10.89 -29.66 26.57
N GLU A 423 -9.80 -30.04 27.22
CA GLU A 423 -9.82 -31.03 28.29
C GLU A 423 -10.52 -30.50 29.55
N GLU A 424 -10.27 -29.24 29.92
CA GLU A 424 -10.98 -28.57 31.01
C GLU A 424 -12.49 -28.51 30.76
N LEU A 425 -12.89 -28.16 29.53
CA LEU A 425 -14.30 -28.14 29.15
C LEU A 425 -14.93 -29.54 29.22
N ARG A 426 -14.20 -30.60 28.85
CA ARG A 426 -14.67 -31.99 28.99
C ARG A 426 -14.87 -32.35 30.46
N GLU A 427 -13.93 -32.01 31.32
CA GLU A 427 -14.02 -32.26 32.76
C GLU A 427 -15.18 -31.48 33.41
N ILE A 428 -15.37 -30.21 33.04
CA ILE A 428 -16.50 -29.39 33.50
C ILE A 428 -17.82 -30.01 33.06
N ASN A 429 -17.96 -30.39 31.78
CA ASN A 429 -19.17 -31.05 31.29
C ASN A 429 -19.46 -32.37 32.01
N LYS A 430 -18.41 -33.17 32.28
CA LYS A 430 -18.55 -34.41 33.05
C LYS A 430 -19.06 -34.14 34.47
N ARG A 431 -18.52 -33.14 35.16
CA ARG A 431 -18.99 -32.72 36.50
C ARG A 431 -20.43 -32.20 36.45
N LEU A 432 -20.77 -31.39 35.45
CA LEU A 432 -22.11 -30.85 35.26
C LEU A 432 -23.14 -31.96 35.02
N ASN A 433 -22.79 -32.98 34.22
CA ASN A 433 -23.63 -34.15 34.01
C ASN A 433 -23.91 -34.91 35.31
N VAL A 434 -22.90 -35.11 36.16
CA VAL A 434 -23.10 -35.77 37.47
C VAL A 434 -24.01 -34.93 38.37
N LEU A 435 -23.77 -33.63 38.49
CA LEU A 435 -24.56 -32.73 39.34
C LEU A 435 -26.02 -32.59 38.85
N SER A 436 -26.24 -32.57 37.53
CA SER A 436 -27.58 -32.45 36.95
C SER A 436 -28.42 -33.71 37.08
N ASN A 437 -27.79 -34.89 37.13
CA ASN A 437 -28.48 -36.18 37.03
C ASN A 437 -28.55 -36.95 38.37
N THR A 438 -27.86 -36.51 39.42
CA THR A 438 -27.87 -37.17 40.73
C THR A 438 -28.62 -36.37 41.79
N ASP A 439 -29.14 -37.06 42.80
CA ASP A 439 -29.69 -36.47 44.02
C ASP A 439 -28.53 -36.03 44.95
N PRO A 440 -28.51 -34.76 45.41
CA PRO A 440 -27.36 -34.22 46.14
C PRO A 440 -27.13 -34.90 47.50
N LEU A 441 -28.17 -35.45 48.14
CA LEU A 441 -28.08 -36.14 49.41
C LEU A 441 -27.58 -37.59 49.23
N THR A 442 -28.32 -38.39 48.46
CA THR A 442 -28.11 -39.85 48.38
C THR A 442 -27.08 -40.27 47.33
N LYS A 443 -26.70 -39.36 46.41
CA LYS A 443 -25.85 -39.61 45.24
C LYS A 443 -26.37 -40.67 44.27
N LEU A 444 -27.61 -41.14 44.46
CA LEU A 444 -28.33 -41.92 43.44
C LEU A 444 -28.77 -41.00 42.31
N TYR A 445 -29.29 -41.56 41.22
CA TYR A 445 -29.89 -40.73 40.17
C TYR A 445 -31.09 -39.96 40.74
N ASN A 446 -31.36 -38.78 40.20
CA ASN A 446 -32.54 -38.02 40.57
C ASN A 446 -33.75 -38.46 39.74
N ARG A 447 -34.94 -38.00 40.14
CA ARG A 447 -36.20 -38.28 39.45
C ARG A 447 -36.16 -37.98 37.95
N ARG A 448 -35.50 -36.88 37.54
CA ARG A 448 -35.43 -36.49 36.11
C ARG A 448 -34.70 -37.55 35.30
N TYR A 449 -33.49 -37.92 35.72
CA TYR A 449 -32.69 -38.92 35.02
C TYR A 449 -33.36 -40.30 35.01
N LEU A 450 -34.04 -40.66 36.11
CA LEU A 450 -34.83 -41.88 36.19
C LEU A 450 -35.90 -41.93 35.10
N MET A 451 -36.74 -40.90 34.97
CA MET A 451 -37.84 -40.89 33.99
C MET A 451 -37.32 -40.99 32.55
N GLU A 452 -36.24 -40.26 32.23
CA GLU A 452 -35.58 -40.34 30.91
C GLU A 452 -35.03 -41.75 30.63
N SER A 453 -34.46 -42.38 31.65
CA SER A 453 -33.93 -43.75 31.53
C SER A 453 -35.02 -44.79 31.45
N PHE A 454 -36.15 -44.57 32.12
CA PHE A 454 -37.30 -45.45 32.13
C PHE A 454 -37.89 -45.62 30.72
N ASP A 455 -38.14 -44.51 30.02
CA ASP A 455 -38.65 -44.52 28.64
C ASP A 455 -37.66 -45.20 27.68
N ARG A 456 -36.36 -44.91 27.83
CA ARG A 456 -35.30 -45.52 27.02
C ARG A 456 -35.23 -47.03 27.20
N GLU A 457 -35.19 -47.51 28.45
CA GLU A 457 -35.10 -48.94 28.73
C GLU A 457 -36.39 -49.67 28.38
N MET A 458 -37.57 -49.08 28.60
CA MET A 458 -38.83 -49.72 28.20
C MET A 458 -38.91 -49.93 26.68
N LYS A 459 -38.50 -48.93 25.89
CA LYS A 459 -38.38 -49.07 24.42
C LYS A 459 -37.37 -50.15 24.03
N ARG A 460 -36.24 -50.23 24.73
CA ARG A 460 -35.22 -51.26 24.49
C ARG A 460 -35.78 -52.66 24.75
N GLN A 461 -36.41 -52.87 25.89
CA GLN A 461 -36.96 -54.19 26.28
C GLN A 461 -38.15 -54.62 25.41
N LYS A 462 -38.95 -53.66 24.95
CA LYS A 462 -40.00 -53.90 23.95
C LYS A 462 -39.45 -54.39 22.60
N ARG A 463 -38.25 -53.92 22.20
CA ARG A 463 -37.57 -54.36 20.95
C ARG A 463 -36.87 -55.71 21.11
N SER A 464 -36.23 -55.95 22.25
CA SER A 464 -35.54 -57.22 22.54
C SER A 464 -36.46 -58.34 23.04
N ASN A 465 -37.75 -58.05 23.22
CA ASN A 465 -38.74 -58.96 23.82
C ASN A 465 -38.26 -59.54 25.16
N SER A 466 -37.74 -58.66 26.01
CA SER A 466 -37.20 -59.00 27.33
C SER A 466 -37.93 -58.21 28.41
N PHE A 467 -37.57 -58.46 29.67
CA PHE A 467 -38.27 -57.92 30.83
C PHE A 467 -37.66 -56.61 31.34
N LEU A 468 -38.49 -55.75 31.93
CA LEU A 468 -38.08 -54.57 32.68
C LEU A 468 -38.84 -54.56 34.01
N THR A 469 -38.14 -54.81 35.11
CA THR A 469 -38.73 -54.77 36.44
C THR A 469 -38.49 -53.43 37.11
N VAL A 470 -39.50 -52.95 37.83
CA VAL A 470 -39.43 -51.73 38.64
C VAL A 470 -39.74 -52.08 40.09
N LEU A 471 -38.90 -51.57 40.98
CA LEU A 471 -39.06 -51.64 42.43
C LEU A 471 -39.33 -50.22 42.92
N LEU A 472 -40.52 -49.97 43.45
CA LEU A 472 -40.86 -48.74 44.16
C LEU A 472 -40.70 -49.00 45.65
N ILE A 473 -39.87 -48.21 46.31
CA ILE A 473 -39.41 -48.45 47.69
C ILE A 473 -39.75 -47.23 48.52
N ASP A 474 -40.28 -47.44 49.71
CA ASP A 474 -40.59 -46.39 50.67
C ASP A 474 -40.05 -46.77 52.04
N VAL A 475 -39.38 -45.81 52.70
CA VAL A 475 -38.83 -46.00 54.04
C VAL A 475 -39.95 -45.92 55.07
N ASP A 476 -40.21 -47.03 55.74
CA ASP A 476 -41.34 -47.17 56.65
C ASP A 476 -41.25 -46.19 57.81
N ARG A 477 -42.31 -45.40 58.02
CA ARG A 477 -42.43 -44.46 59.16
C ARG A 477 -41.31 -43.42 59.22
N PHE A 478 -40.72 -43.05 58.08
CA PHE A 478 -39.63 -42.07 58.04
C PHE A 478 -39.99 -40.71 58.66
N LYS A 479 -41.26 -40.28 58.55
CA LYS A 479 -41.75 -39.09 59.27
C LYS A 479 -41.47 -39.15 60.79
N ILE A 480 -41.66 -40.30 61.43
CA ILE A 480 -41.38 -40.48 62.87
C ILE A 480 -39.88 -40.32 63.14
N VAL A 481 -39.02 -40.82 62.25
CA VAL A 481 -37.56 -40.64 62.36
C VAL A 481 -37.22 -39.16 62.36
N ASN A 482 -37.77 -38.39 61.42
CA ASN A 482 -37.56 -36.94 61.36
C ASN A 482 -38.12 -36.21 62.58
N ASP A 483 -39.31 -36.58 63.04
CA ASP A 483 -39.97 -35.93 64.17
C ASP A 483 -39.24 -36.20 65.50
N VAL A 484 -38.60 -37.38 65.65
CA VAL A 484 -37.90 -37.80 66.87
C VAL A 484 -36.42 -37.39 66.87
N PHE A 485 -35.70 -37.61 65.76
CA PHE A 485 -34.25 -37.44 65.69
C PHE A 485 -33.81 -36.21 64.89
N GLY A 486 -34.76 -35.51 64.25
CA GLY A 486 -34.50 -34.34 63.42
C GLY A 486 -34.09 -34.71 61.98
N HIS A 487 -34.27 -33.75 61.07
CA HIS A 487 -34.03 -33.96 59.63
C HIS A 487 -32.60 -34.40 59.28
N GLN A 488 -31.59 -33.92 60.00
CA GLN A 488 -30.20 -34.34 59.76
C GLN A 488 -29.99 -35.85 59.95
N ARG A 489 -30.69 -36.45 60.93
CA ARG A 489 -30.60 -37.88 61.22
C ARG A 489 -31.47 -38.69 60.27
N GLY A 490 -32.60 -38.13 59.84
CA GLY A 490 -33.36 -38.67 58.71
C GLY A 490 -32.54 -38.72 57.42
N ASP A 491 -31.74 -37.69 57.14
CA ASP A 491 -30.83 -37.68 56.00
C ASP A 491 -29.80 -38.81 56.07
N GLU A 492 -29.24 -39.12 57.24
CA GLU A 492 -28.35 -40.28 57.46
C GLU A 492 -29.06 -41.61 57.14
N VAL A 493 -30.34 -41.76 57.52
CA VAL A 493 -31.15 -42.94 57.17
C VAL A 493 -31.32 -43.06 55.66
N LEU A 494 -31.63 -41.96 54.97
CA LEU A 494 -31.79 -41.97 53.51
C LEU A 494 -30.49 -42.32 52.78
N VAL A 495 -29.34 -41.83 53.28
CA VAL A 495 -28.02 -42.18 52.74
C VAL A 495 -27.75 -43.67 52.93
N ALA A 496 -28.01 -44.22 54.11
CA ALA A 496 -27.78 -45.65 54.37
C ALA A 496 -28.66 -46.56 53.51
N VAL A 497 -29.94 -46.19 53.30
CA VAL A 497 -30.84 -46.92 52.38
C VAL A 497 -30.35 -46.83 50.94
N ALA A 498 -29.85 -45.67 50.53
CA ALA A 498 -29.31 -45.48 49.18
C ALA A 498 -28.01 -46.27 48.94
N GLU A 499 -27.15 -46.39 49.94
CA GLU A 499 -25.94 -47.21 49.90
C GLU A 499 -26.28 -48.69 49.79
N ALA A 500 -27.20 -49.17 50.64
CA ALA A 500 -27.70 -50.54 50.55
C ALA A 500 -28.26 -50.85 49.15
N ALA A 501 -29.04 -49.94 48.58
CA ALA A 501 -29.53 -50.07 47.22
C ALA A 501 -28.40 -50.16 46.18
N ARG A 502 -27.40 -49.26 46.25
CA ARG A 502 -26.27 -49.19 45.32
C ARG A 502 -25.43 -50.47 45.31
N GLU A 503 -25.15 -51.05 46.47
CA GLU A 503 -24.31 -52.24 46.60
C GLU A 503 -24.90 -53.50 45.94
N MET A 504 -26.23 -53.51 45.70
CA MET A 504 -26.90 -54.64 45.07
C MET A 504 -27.13 -54.48 43.57
N LEU A 505 -26.84 -53.32 42.99
CA LEU A 505 -27.07 -53.04 41.58
C LEU A 505 -26.02 -53.70 40.68
N ARG A 506 -26.48 -54.21 39.54
CA ARG A 506 -25.63 -54.57 38.41
C ARG A 506 -25.25 -53.33 37.61
N CYS A 507 -24.25 -53.47 36.72
CA CYS A 507 -23.80 -52.37 35.84
C CYS A 507 -24.90 -51.72 34.99
N ASN A 508 -25.99 -52.43 34.70
CA ASN A 508 -27.12 -51.95 33.90
C ASN A 508 -28.34 -51.53 34.74
N ASP A 509 -28.33 -51.76 36.05
CA ASP A 509 -29.45 -51.39 36.91
C ASP A 509 -29.36 -49.92 37.28
N ILE A 510 -30.52 -49.28 37.47
CA ILE A 510 -30.60 -47.85 37.77
C ILE A 510 -31.32 -47.67 39.10
N ALA A 511 -30.65 -47.07 40.08
CA ALA A 511 -31.29 -46.64 41.32
C ALA A 511 -31.39 -45.11 41.37
N ALA A 512 -32.56 -44.63 41.76
CA ALA A 512 -32.85 -43.22 41.87
C ALA A 512 -33.66 -42.90 43.12
N ARG A 513 -33.46 -41.70 43.67
CA ARG A 513 -34.37 -41.13 44.66
C ARG A 513 -35.51 -40.45 43.91
N TYR A 514 -36.72 -40.98 44.07
CA TYR A 514 -37.91 -40.49 43.37
C TYR A 514 -38.44 -39.20 43.99
N GLY A 515 -38.43 -39.12 45.33
CA GLY A 515 -38.78 -37.92 46.08
C GLY A 515 -38.96 -38.23 47.57
N GLY A 516 -38.63 -37.30 48.47
CA GLY A 516 -38.79 -37.51 49.91
C GLY A 516 -38.06 -38.76 50.41
N GLU A 517 -38.84 -39.74 50.88
CA GLU A 517 -38.39 -41.05 51.39
C GLU A 517 -38.53 -42.20 50.38
N GLU A 518 -38.86 -41.88 49.12
CA GLU A 518 -39.15 -42.85 48.07
C GLU A 518 -37.95 -43.05 47.14
N PHE A 519 -37.65 -44.32 46.85
CA PHE A 519 -36.62 -44.76 45.93
C PHE A 519 -37.23 -45.62 44.82
N VAL A 520 -36.65 -45.55 43.63
CA VAL A 520 -37.02 -46.40 42.50
C VAL A 520 -35.78 -47.11 41.98
N LEU A 521 -35.87 -48.42 41.87
CA LEU A 521 -34.89 -49.25 41.17
C LEU A 521 -35.50 -49.77 39.86
N LEU A 522 -34.79 -49.55 38.76
CA LEU A 522 -35.12 -50.05 37.44
C LEU A 522 -34.12 -51.16 37.10
N LEU A 523 -34.64 -52.36 36.85
CA LEU A 523 -33.85 -53.58 36.62
C LEU A 523 -34.13 -54.10 35.20
N PRO A 524 -33.31 -53.72 34.19
CA PRO A 524 -33.42 -54.26 32.85
C PRO A 524 -33.16 -55.77 32.83
N GLU A 525 -33.81 -56.46 31.90
CA GLU A 525 -33.66 -57.91 31.64
C GLU A 525 -33.92 -58.78 32.89
N THR A 526 -34.78 -58.30 33.78
CA THR A 526 -35.13 -58.96 35.03
C THR A 526 -36.61 -59.33 35.01
N SER A 527 -36.92 -60.59 35.28
CA SER A 527 -38.32 -61.07 35.38
C SER A 527 -38.95 -60.68 36.72
N LEU A 528 -40.27 -60.82 36.84
CA LEU A 528 -40.98 -60.54 38.09
C LEU A 528 -40.42 -61.33 39.28
N SER A 529 -40.11 -62.62 39.10
CA SER A 529 -39.52 -63.45 40.15
C SER A 529 -38.11 -62.98 40.53
N GLY A 530 -37.28 -62.61 39.55
CA GLY A 530 -35.96 -62.02 39.80
C GLY A 530 -36.05 -60.68 40.53
N GLY A 531 -37.05 -59.88 40.17
CA GLY A 531 -37.40 -58.62 40.81
C GLY A 531 -37.76 -58.76 42.28
N VAL A 532 -38.61 -59.73 42.60
CA VAL A 532 -38.99 -60.04 43.99
C VAL A 532 -37.79 -60.51 44.81
N VAL A 533 -36.91 -61.34 44.24
CA VAL A 533 -35.68 -61.76 44.92
C VAL A 533 -34.76 -60.56 45.18
N ALA A 534 -34.57 -59.67 44.21
CA ALA A 534 -33.79 -58.45 44.39
C ALA A 534 -34.40 -57.52 45.45
N ALA A 535 -35.73 -57.38 45.46
CA ALA A 535 -36.46 -56.59 46.45
C ALA A 535 -36.33 -57.17 47.87
N GLU A 536 -36.46 -58.49 48.04
CA GLU A 536 -36.31 -59.11 49.37
C GLU A 536 -34.88 -58.98 49.90
N ARG A 537 -33.88 -59.10 49.03
CA ARG A 537 -32.48 -58.85 49.38
C ARG A 537 -32.28 -57.41 49.84
N LEU A 538 -32.85 -56.43 49.13
CA LEU A 538 -32.81 -55.02 49.54
C LEU A 538 -33.47 -54.80 50.89
N ARG A 539 -34.65 -55.38 51.09
CA ARG A 539 -35.40 -55.23 52.34
C ARG A 539 -34.62 -55.76 53.54
N GLU A 540 -34.04 -56.96 53.43
CA GLU A 540 -33.22 -57.52 54.50
C GLU A 540 -31.91 -56.75 54.71
N ALA A 541 -31.27 -56.27 53.63
CA ALA A 541 -30.08 -55.42 53.74
C ALA A 541 -30.39 -54.12 54.51
N VAL A 542 -31.49 -53.44 54.20
CA VAL A 542 -31.92 -52.23 54.92
C VAL A 542 -32.26 -52.52 56.37
N ARG A 543 -32.95 -53.63 56.64
CA ARG A 543 -33.30 -54.05 58.01
C ARG A 543 -32.08 -54.34 58.88
N ALA A 544 -30.98 -54.79 58.27
CA ALA A 544 -29.73 -55.10 58.97
C ALA A 544 -28.86 -53.86 59.27
N ILE A 545 -29.20 -52.68 58.73
CA ILE A 545 -28.46 -51.44 58.97
C ILE A 545 -28.55 -51.08 60.46
N SER A 546 -27.40 -50.87 61.08
CA SER A 546 -27.28 -50.37 62.45
C SER A 546 -26.73 -48.95 62.43
N PHE A 547 -27.31 -48.06 63.23
CA PHE A 547 -26.91 -46.65 63.32
C PHE A 547 -26.11 -46.39 64.60
N ALA A 548 -25.27 -45.35 64.60
CA ALA A 548 -24.52 -44.92 65.77
C ALA A 548 -25.37 -44.06 66.74
N ALA A 549 -24.84 -43.77 67.93
CA ALA A 549 -25.44 -42.88 68.92
C ALA A 549 -25.86 -41.53 68.29
N PRO A 550 -27.10 -41.04 68.50
CA PRO A 550 -28.15 -41.51 69.42
C PRO A 550 -29.19 -42.47 68.79
N MET A 551 -28.94 -43.00 67.58
CA MET A 551 -29.86 -43.87 66.82
C MET A 551 -29.57 -45.37 67.00
N GLU A 552 -28.81 -45.77 68.02
CA GLU A 552 -28.33 -47.15 68.25
C GLU A 552 -29.44 -48.21 68.27
N ASN A 553 -30.65 -47.82 68.69
CA ASN A 553 -31.81 -48.70 68.79
C ASN A 553 -32.85 -48.48 67.67
N LEU A 554 -32.53 -47.66 66.66
CA LEU A 554 -33.44 -47.37 65.55
C LEU A 554 -33.43 -48.54 64.56
N ALA A 555 -34.58 -49.23 64.43
CA ALA A 555 -34.80 -50.22 63.39
C ALA A 555 -35.50 -49.57 62.18
N VAL A 556 -34.78 -49.43 61.07
CA VAL A 556 -35.32 -48.92 59.80
C VAL A 556 -35.78 -50.11 58.95
N THR A 557 -36.98 -50.00 58.37
CA THR A 557 -37.50 -50.99 57.42
C THR A 557 -38.01 -50.29 56.17
N VAL A 558 -38.16 -51.05 55.08
CA VAL A 558 -38.73 -50.55 53.82
C VAL A 558 -39.90 -51.42 53.38
N SER A 559 -40.90 -50.78 52.78
CA SER A 559 -41.94 -51.44 52.01
C SER A 559 -41.57 -51.34 50.52
N ILE A 560 -41.70 -52.43 49.77
CA ILE A 560 -41.30 -52.48 48.35
C ILE A 560 -42.43 -53.03 47.49
N GLY A 561 -42.83 -52.27 46.48
CA GLY A 561 -43.74 -52.69 45.41
C GLY A 561 -42.96 -53.10 44.17
N VAL A 562 -43.28 -54.26 43.60
CA VAL A 562 -42.62 -54.81 42.40
C VAL A 562 -43.63 -54.94 41.27
N ALA A 563 -43.30 -54.39 40.10
CA ALA A 563 -44.02 -54.60 38.85
C ALA A 563 -43.04 -54.90 37.72
N THR A 564 -43.49 -55.56 36.66
CA THR A 564 -42.62 -55.97 35.54
C THR A 564 -43.32 -55.86 34.21
N PHE A 565 -42.66 -55.24 33.25
CA PHE A 565 -43.03 -55.25 31.83
C PHE A 565 -42.28 -56.38 31.11
N PRO A 566 -42.87 -57.06 30.12
CA PRO A 566 -44.27 -56.95 29.70
C PRO A 566 -45.26 -57.65 30.65
N SER A 567 -46.44 -57.06 30.83
CA SER A 567 -47.63 -57.68 31.45
C SER A 567 -48.89 -57.18 30.70
N PRO A 568 -49.97 -57.98 30.62
CA PRO A 568 -51.22 -57.58 29.95
C PRO A 568 -51.80 -56.23 30.41
N SER A 569 -51.56 -55.83 31.66
CA SER A 569 -52.05 -54.58 32.23
C SER A 569 -51.06 -53.42 32.14
N ILE A 570 -49.95 -53.59 31.42
CA ILE A 570 -48.82 -52.63 31.36
C ILE A 570 -48.44 -52.34 29.91
N ASP A 571 -48.88 -51.20 29.39
CA ASP A 571 -48.63 -50.74 28.00
C ASP A 571 -47.62 -49.59 27.88
N GLY A 572 -47.26 -48.96 29.00
CA GLY A 572 -46.35 -47.80 29.07
C GLY A 572 -45.71 -47.58 30.44
N VAL A 573 -44.85 -46.57 30.53
CA VAL A 573 -44.09 -46.22 31.74
C VAL A 573 -45.02 -45.91 32.91
N ASP A 574 -46.06 -45.10 32.65
CA ASP A 574 -47.03 -44.69 33.67
C ASP A 574 -47.80 -45.90 34.24
N ALA A 575 -48.22 -46.83 33.37
CA ALA A 575 -48.89 -48.06 33.79
C ALA A 575 -47.97 -48.95 34.65
N LEU A 576 -46.69 -49.07 34.28
CA LEU A 576 -45.71 -49.85 35.05
C LEU A 576 -45.46 -49.25 36.44
N LEU A 577 -45.29 -47.93 36.51
CA LEU A 577 -45.15 -47.21 37.78
C LEU A 577 -46.41 -47.32 38.63
N GLN A 578 -47.60 -47.18 38.04
CA GLN A 578 -48.87 -47.33 38.74
C GLN A 578 -49.01 -48.73 39.33
N LYS A 579 -48.63 -49.79 38.61
CA LYS A 579 -48.65 -51.16 39.15
C LYS A 579 -47.63 -51.37 40.27
N ALA A 580 -46.46 -50.73 40.19
CA ALA A 580 -45.49 -50.76 41.28
C ALA A 580 -46.01 -50.03 42.53
N ASP A 581 -46.72 -48.90 42.35
CA ASP A 581 -47.36 -48.14 43.43
C ASP A 581 -48.52 -48.91 44.09
N GLU A 582 -49.41 -49.53 43.31
CA GLU A 582 -50.46 -50.43 43.82
C GLU A 582 -49.86 -51.58 44.65
N ALA A 583 -48.73 -52.13 44.20
CA ALA A 583 -48.00 -53.15 44.94
C ALA A 583 -47.39 -52.60 46.23
N LEU A 584 -46.76 -51.42 46.20
CA LEU A 584 -46.20 -50.75 47.37
C LEU A 584 -47.28 -50.45 48.41
N TYR A 585 -48.44 -49.98 47.97
CA TYR A 585 -49.60 -49.73 48.84
C TYR A 585 -50.05 -51.01 49.56
N ARG A 586 -50.08 -52.16 48.86
CA ARG A 586 -50.35 -53.47 49.47
C ARG A 586 -49.26 -53.87 50.47
N ALA A 587 -48.00 -53.58 50.21
CA ALA A 587 -46.91 -53.82 51.17
C ALA A 587 -47.09 -52.99 52.45
N LYS A 588 -47.40 -51.70 52.31
CA LYS A 588 -47.64 -50.78 53.44
C LYS A 588 -48.83 -51.21 54.30
N ASN A 589 -49.95 -51.56 53.68
CA ASN A 589 -51.17 -51.98 54.38
C ASN A 589 -51.11 -53.41 54.92
N GLY A 590 -50.28 -54.26 54.33
CA GLY A 590 -50.07 -55.62 54.82
C GLY A 590 -49.38 -55.69 56.18
N GLY A 591 -48.79 -54.58 56.66
CA GLY A 591 -48.04 -54.52 57.90
C GLY A 591 -46.61 -53.99 57.75
N ARG A 592 -46.25 -53.43 56.59
CA ARG A 592 -44.92 -52.88 56.27
C ARG A 592 -43.81 -53.94 56.32
N ASN A 593 -42.55 -53.51 56.17
CA ASN A 593 -41.36 -54.37 56.13
C ASN A 593 -41.58 -55.64 55.27
N ARG A 594 -42.01 -55.44 54.01
CA ARG A 594 -42.30 -56.55 53.09
C ARG A 594 -42.22 -56.13 51.63
N VAL A 595 -42.08 -57.13 50.78
CA VAL A 595 -42.23 -57.00 49.34
C VAL A 595 -43.64 -57.43 48.93
N ALA A 596 -44.26 -56.68 48.03
CA ALA A 596 -45.48 -57.10 47.34
C ALA A 596 -45.26 -56.98 45.82
N ALA A 597 -45.73 -57.97 45.07
CA ALA A 597 -45.64 -58.00 43.61
C ALA A 597 -47.02 -57.89 42.98
N MET A 598 -47.14 -57.17 41.87
CA MET A 598 -48.36 -57.18 41.07
C MET A 598 -48.39 -58.42 40.17
N THR A 599 -49.23 -59.38 40.53
CA THR A 599 -49.53 -60.55 39.72
C THR A 599 -50.93 -60.36 39.14
N ASP A 600 -51.06 -60.31 37.81
CA ASP A 600 -52.37 -60.32 37.17
C ASP A 600 -53.07 -61.64 37.54
N THR A 601 -53.98 -61.60 38.51
CA THR A 601 -54.75 -62.76 38.92
C THR A 601 -55.96 -62.83 38.00
N LEU A 602 -55.96 -63.76 37.05
CA LEU A 602 -57.17 -64.18 36.33
C LEU A 602 -58.21 -64.61 37.38
N GLN A 603 -59.24 -63.78 37.59
CA GLN A 603 -60.45 -64.17 38.30
C GLN A 603 -61.17 -65.23 37.45
N LEU A 604 -60.98 -66.51 37.76
CA LEU A 604 -61.90 -67.57 37.36
C LEU A 604 -63.14 -67.50 38.26
N THR A 605 -64.12 -66.68 37.87
CA THR A 605 -65.48 -66.75 38.41
C THR A 605 -66.17 -68.03 37.93
N SER A 606 -66.62 -68.81 38.90
CA SER A 606 -67.53 -69.95 38.83
C SER A 606 -68.82 -69.68 38.05
N VAL A 607 -69.17 -70.53 37.06
CA VAL A 607 -70.56 -70.79 36.62
C VAL A 607 -70.70 -72.24 36.11
N ASN A 608 -71.58 -72.99 36.80
CA ASN A 608 -72.46 -74.13 36.43
C ASN A 608 -71.90 -75.35 35.66
N GLN A 609 -71.99 -76.59 36.16
CA GLN A 609 -73.21 -77.40 36.39
C GLN A 609 -74.24 -77.38 35.25
N SER A 610 -73.96 -78.13 34.18
CA SER A 610 -74.93 -78.99 33.49
C SER A 610 -74.23 -79.67 32.31
N ASP A 611 -73.96 -80.97 32.42
CA ASP A 611 -74.25 -81.96 31.37
C ASP A 611 -73.77 -83.34 31.80
N GLN A 612 -74.57 -83.95 32.68
CA GLN A 612 -74.82 -85.39 32.64
C GLN A 612 -76.05 -85.60 31.76
N ARG A 613 -75.89 -86.44 30.73
CA ARG A 613 -76.84 -87.07 29.79
C ARG A 613 -76.33 -86.73 28.38
N SER A 614 -76.10 -87.61 27.44
CA SER A 614 -76.37 -89.04 27.24
C SER A 614 -76.17 -89.22 25.74
N MET A 615 -75.59 -90.36 25.32
CA MET A 615 -75.42 -90.82 23.93
C MET A 615 -74.27 -90.22 23.13
#